data_AF-A0A8B9SQ42-F1
#
_entry.id   AF-A0A8B9SQ42-F1
#
_cell.length_a   1.000
_cell.length_b   1.000
_cell.length_c   1.000
_cell.angle_alpha   90.00
_cell.angle_beta   90.00
_cell.angle_gamma   90.00
#
_symmetry.space_group_name_H-M   'P 1'
#
loop_
_entity.id
_entity.type
_entity.pdbx_description
1 polymer ?
#
loop_
_entity_poly.entity_id
_entity_poly.type
_entity_poly.pdbx_seq_one_letter_code
_entity_poly.pdbx_strand_id
1 'polypeptide(L)'
;MHHFEEELTCSICYSLFSDPRVLPCSHTFCRNCLEGVLDLSGNFSIWRPLRILLKCPNCRSVVEIPDSGTESLPINFALKHYRQPLNVYCLLDKKMVCGHCLTIGKHNGHPIDDLYSAYLKEKQSSGKILEQLTDKHWADVYLLIEKLKEQKSQCESVIQDDKKVVVLYFKKLSETLENKKQALLSALDEINRQVLEEYDPLIENLKKMREEHTRGNILHAEFSASYAQIRYLFSLTGNLHHFLE
;
A
#
# COMPACT_ATOMS: atom_id res chain seq x y z
N MET A 1 32.67 27.66 51.44
CA MET A 1 31.86 26.49 51.87
C MET A 1 30.38 26.58 51.45
N HIS A 2 30.00 27.47 50.51
CA HIS A 2 28.59 27.63 50.08
C HIS A 2 28.23 26.92 48.76
N HIS A 3 29.13 26.13 48.16
CA HIS A 3 28.91 25.56 46.83
C HIS A 3 28.38 24.11 46.83
N PHE A 4 28.34 23.43 47.99
CA PHE A 4 27.85 22.04 48.09
C PHE A 4 26.37 21.94 48.47
N GLU A 5 25.75 23.01 48.99
CA GLU A 5 24.36 22.99 49.43
C GLU A 5 23.38 23.10 48.24
N GLU A 6 23.77 23.82 47.18
CA GLU A 6 22.97 23.96 45.95
C GLU A 6 22.80 22.61 45.23
N GLU A 7 23.82 21.73 45.27
CA GLU A 7 23.76 20.39 44.65
C GLU A 7 22.88 19.40 45.43
N LEU A 8 22.54 19.71 46.68
CA LEU A 8 21.74 18.86 47.57
C LEU A 8 20.31 19.38 47.76
N THR A 9 19.93 20.45 47.07
CA THR A 9 18.62 21.08 47.19
C THR A 9 17.77 20.85 45.94
N CYS A 10 16.48 20.64 46.16
CA CYS A 10 15.49 20.50 45.10
C CYS A 10 15.18 21.87 44.51
N SER A 11 15.22 22.03 43.18
CA SER A 11 14.94 23.31 42.51
C SER A 11 13.47 23.75 42.56
N ILE A 12 12.56 22.92 43.09
CA ILE A 12 11.15 23.26 43.28
C ILE A 12 10.90 23.82 44.68
N CYS A 13 11.30 23.09 45.73
CA CYS A 13 11.04 23.49 47.12
C CYS A 13 12.23 24.21 47.79
N TYR A 14 13.37 24.34 47.09
CA TYR A 14 14.60 24.95 47.56
C TYR A 14 15.11 24.40 48.91
N SER A 15 14.66 23.18 49.24
CA SER A 15 15.01 22.46 50.47
C SER A 15 15.84 21.23 50.12
N LEU A 16 16.51 20.64 51.11
CA LEU A 16 17.22 19.37 50.94
C LEU A 16 16.30 18.31 50.35
N PHE A 17 16.83 17.49 49.45
CA PHE A 17 16.04 16.45 48.79
C PHE A 17 15.39 15.49 49.80
N SER A 18 14.08 15.39 49.74
CA SER A 18 13.28 14.37 50.42
C SER A 18 12.70 13.42 49.39
N ASP A 19 13.06 12.13 49.50
CA ASP A 19 12.76 11.09 48.51
C ASP A 19 13.10 11.50 47.05
N PRO A 20 14.39 11.65 46.71
CA PRO A 20 14.83 12.19 45.43
C PRO A 20 14.55 11.22 44.26
N ARG A 21 13.77 11.66 43.28
CA ARG A 21 13.38 10.91 42.08
C ARG A 21 14.04 11.48 40.83
N VAL A 22 14.57 10.60 39.98
CA VAL A 22 15.29 10.94 38.75
C VAL A 22 14.34 10.78 37.56
N LEU A 23 14.20 11.84 36.77
CA LEU A 23 13.50 11.78 35.48
C LEU A 23 14.41 11.16 34.40
N PRO A 24 13.86 10.63 33.28
CA PRO A 24 14.64 10.15 32.14
C PRO A 24 15.56 11.21 31.50
N CYS A 25 15.30 12.49 31.74
CA CYS A 25 16.20 13.60 31.37
C CYS A 25 17.31 13.86 32.40
N SER A 26 17.52 12.94 33.36
CA SER A 26 18.53 12.93 34.42
C SER A 26 18.41 14.00 35.51
N HIS A 27 17.39 14.86 35.49
CA HIS A 27 17.14 15.81 36.57
C HIS A 27 16.45 15.14 37.76
N THR A 28 16.81 15.58 38.97
CA THR A 28 16.31 15.02 40.23
C THR A 28 15.44 16.02 40.99
N PHE A 29 14.33 15.55 41.55
CA PHE A 29 13.36 16.34 42.33
C PHE A 29 12.86 15.53 43.52
N CYS A 30 12.34 16.17 44.57
CA CYS A 30 11.59 15.46 45.62
C CYS A 30 10.35 14.82 45.02
N ARG A 31 9.99 13.61 45.45
CA ARG A 31 8.77 12.92 44.97
C ARG A 31 7.53 13.80 45.10
N ASN A 32 7.30 14.38 46.27
CA ASN A 32 6.14 15.24 46.53
C ASN A 32 6.14 16.50 45.64
N CYS A 33 7.32 17.00 45.25
CA CYS A 33 7.42 18.12 44.33
C CYS A 33 7.02 17.72 42.90
N LEU A 34 7.37 16.50 42.46
CA LEU A 34 6.91 15.97 41.17
C LEU A 34 5.41 15.71 41.16
N GLU A 35 4.87 15.17 42.26
CA GLU A 35 3.41 14.98 42.43
C GLU A 35 2.68 16.32 42.32
N GLY A 36 3.14 17.37 43.02
CA GLY A 36 2.56 18.70 42.89
C GLY A 36 2.63 19.29 41.47
N VAL A 37 3.71 19.03 40.72
CA VAL A 37 3.81 19.45 39.31
C VAL A 37 2.83 18.68 38.42
N LEU A 38 2.61 17.39 38.69
CA LEU A 38 1.64 16.56 37.98
C LEU A 38 0.21 17.04 38.26
N ASP A 39 -0.14 17.32 39.51
CA ASP A 39 -1.46 17.80 39.91
C ASP A 39 -1.79 19.14 39.23
N LEU A 40 -0.82 20.05 39.16
CA LEU A 40 -0.97 21.32 38.44
C LEU A 40 -1.08 21.14 36.91
N SER A 41 -0.46 20.11 36.37
CA SER A 41 -0.51 19.77 34.94
C SER A 41 -1.79 19.00 34.55
N GLY A 42 -2.50 18.44 35.53
CA GLY A 42 -3.69 17.60 35.36
C GLY A 42 -4.94 18.31 34.79
N ASN A 43 -4.92 19.64 34.66
CA ASN A 43 -6.03 20.40 34.07
C ASN A 43 -6.16 20.28 32.53
N PHE A 44 -5.29 19.53 31.85
CA PHE A 44 -5.26 19.46 30.38
C PHE A 44 -5.58 18.09 29.76
N SER A 45 -6.11 17.11 30.50
CA SER A 45 -6.33 15.75 29.93
C SER A 45 -7.63 15.09 30.37
N ILE A 46 -8.75 15.59 29.86
CA ILE A 46 -10.08 14.96 30.03
C ILE A 46 -10.21 13.63 29.22
N TRP A 47 -9.26 13.28 28.34
CA TRP A 47 -9.48 12.23 27.32
C TRP A 47 -8.38 11.16 27.08
N ARG A 48 -7.42 10.92 27.98
CA ARG A 48 -6.54 9.71 27.88
C ARG A 48 -6.08 9.18 29.25
N PRO A 49 -6.60 8.03 29.72
CA PRO A 49 -6.21 7.45 31.01
C PRO A 49 -4.84 6.76 31.06
N LEU A 50 -4.10 6.67 29.95
CA LEU A 50 -3.01 5.70 29.78
C LEU A 50 -1.60 6.30 29.67
N ARG A 51 -1.43 7.63 29.64
CA ARG A 51 -0.09 8.26 29.55
C ARG A 51 -0.06 9.59 30.28
N ILE A 52 0.73 9.68 31.35
CA ILE A 52 0.96 10.91 32.10
C ILE A 52 2.21 11.59 31.55
N LEU A 53 2.07 12.80 31.02
CA LEU A 53 3.18 13.59 30.47
C LEU A 53 3.57 14.72 31.42
N LEU A 54 4.84 14.76 31.82
CA LEU A 54 5.41 15.80 32.67
C LEU A 54 6.50 16.58 31.93
N LYS A 55 6.47 17.92 31.99
CA LYS A 55 7.57 18.77 31.54
C LYS A 55 8.55 18.99 32.68
N CYS A 56 9.81 18.65 32.48
CA CYS A 56 10.87 18.86 33.48
C CYS A 56 11.02 20.36 33.81
N PRO A 57 10.97 20.78 35.08
CA PRO A 57 11.18 22.18 35.47
C PRO A 57 12.55 22.75 35.12
N ASN A 58 13.59 21.90 35.05
CA ASN A 58 14.96 22.35 34.79
C ASN A 58 15.28 22.44 33.29
N CYS A 59 14.93 21.42 32.50
CA CYS A 59 15.32 21.36 31.07
C CYS A 59 14.15 21.38 30.08
N ARG A 60 12.90 21.42 30.58
CA ARG A 60 11.66 21.45 29.78
C ARG A 60 11.40 20.23 28.90
N SER A 61 12.26 19.20 28.95
CA SER A 61 12.03 17.92 28.29
C SER A 61 10.71 17.30 28.75
N VAL A 62 9.94 16.75 27.80
CA VAL A 62 8.71 16.01 28.07
C VAL A 62 9.07 14.59 28.45
N VAL A 63 8.57 14.15 29.60
CA VAL A 63 8.83 12.84 30.18
C VAL A 63 7.50 12.11 30.33
N GLU A 64 7.46 10.85 29.88
CA GLU A 64 6.37 9.93 30.19
C GLU A 64 6.58 9.37 31.61
N ILE A 65 5.58 9.57 32.47
CA ILE A 65 5.54 9.00 33.82
C ILE A 65 4.76 7.68 33.76
N PRO A 66 5.27 6.59 34.35
CA PRO A 66 4.56 5.31 34.37
C PRO A 66 3.20 5.41 35.07
N ASP A 67 2.27 4.49 34.73
CA ASP A 67 0.94 4.42 35.34
C ASP A 67 0.99 4.24 36.87
N SER A 68 2.07 3.65 37.38
CA SER A 68 2.39 3.53 38.80
C SER A 68 2.84 4.85 39.47
N GLY A 69 2.80 5.97 38.76
CA GLY A 69 3.09 7.30 39.27
C GLY A 69 4.57 7.56 39.56
N THR A 70 4.84 8.67 40.26
CA THR A 70 6.19 9.14 40.61
C THR A 70 6.97 8.20 41.53
N GLU A 71 6.28 7.27 42.21
CA GLU A 71 6.90 6.26 43.07
C GLU A 71 7.77 5.26 42.31
N SER A 72 7.43 5.02 41.05
CA SER A 72 8.16 4.10 40.16
C SER A 72 9.41 4.72 39.54
N LEU A 73 9.60 6.03 39.69
CA LEU A 73 10.79 6.70 39.17
C LEU A 73 12.05 6.27 39.95
N PRO A 74 13.19 6.12 39.26
CA PRO A 74 14.46 5.79 39.90
C PRO A 74 14.79 6.76 41.04
N ILE A 75 15.23 6.22 42.16
CA ILE A 75 15.67 7.03 43.30
C ILE A 75 17.13 7.42 43.08
N ASN A 76 17.45 8.70 43.29
CA ASN A 76 18.85 9.12 43.36
C ASN A 76 19.42 8.75 44.75
N PHE A 77 20.04 7.57 44.84
CA PHE A 77 20.55 7.05 46.11
C PHE A 77 21.65 7.91 46.73
N ALA A 78 22.41 8.65 45.91
CA ALA A 78 23.45 9.56 46.40
C ALA A 78 22.84 10.70 47.23
N LEU A 79 21.65 11.16 46.85
CA LEU A 79 20.92 12.23 47.56
C LEU A 79 20.10 11.68 48.74
N LYS A 80 19.66 10.41 48.68
CA LYS A 80 18.89 9.78 49.76
C LYS A 80 19.70 9.56 51.04
N HIS A 81 20.99 9.27 50.90
CA HIS A 81 21.94 9.20 52.01
C HIS A 81 23.11 10.16 51.77
N TYR A 82 22.81 11.45 51.53
CA TYR A 82 23.77 12.50 51.16
C TYR A 82 24.99 12.65 52.10
N ARG A 83 24.93 12.10 53.32
CA ARG A 83 26.06 12.07 54.27
C ARG A 83 26.89 10.79 54.22
N GLN A 84 26.59 9.86 53.31
CA GLN A 84 27.26 8.57 53.24
C GLN A 84 27.79 8.29 51.84
N PRO A 85 29.07 7.91 51.71
CA PRO A 85 29.65 7.58 50.41
C PRO A 85 29.03 6.29 49.85
N LEU A 86 28.71 6.30 48.55
CA LEU A 86 28.32 5.11 47.78
C LEU A 86 29.57 4.37 47.32
N ASN A 87 30.26 3.71 48.26
CA ASN A 87 31.58 3.11 48.04
C ASN A 87 31.57 1.57 47.95
N VAL A 88 30.39 0.95 47.92
CA VAL A 88 30.23 -0.51 47.82
C VAL A 88 29.34 -0.84 46.63
N TYR A 89 29.68 -1.88 45.87
CA TYR A 89 28.82 -2.37 44.79
C TYR A 89 28.03 -3.59 45.26
N CYS A 90 26.71 -3.53 45.16
CA CYS A 90 25.86 -4.70 45.40
C CYS A 90 25.82 -5.57 44.14
N LEU A 91 26.29 -6.81 44.23
CA LEU A 91 26.33 -7.75 43.10
C LEU A 91 24.94 -8.25 42.69
N LEU A 92 24.02 -8.34 43.65
CA LEU A 92 22.65 -8.79 43.37
C LEU A 92 21.83 -7.73 42.63
N ASP A 93 21.91 -6.48 43.10
CA ASP A 93 21.13 -5.37 42.55
C ASP A 93 21.86 -4.56 41.47
N LYS A 94 23.11 -4.92 41.18
CA LYS A 94 23.98 -4.27 40.20
C LYS A 94 24.04 -2.75 40.32
N LYS A 95 24.30 -2.26 41.54
CA LYS A 95 24.33 -0.81 41.82
C LYS A 95 25.24 -0.46 42.99
N MET A 96 25.68 0.80 43.01
CA MET A 96 26.46 1.36 44.10
C MET A 96 25.55 1.68 45.30
N VAL A 97 25.97 1.27 46.50
CA VAL A 97 25.23 1.42 47.76
C VAL A 97 26.15 1.97 48.86
N CYS A 98 25.57 2.58 49.89
CA CYS A 98 26.30 3.03 51.09
C CYS A 98 26.27 1.97 52.21
N GLY A 99 27.10 2.17 53.24
CA GLY A 99 27.17 1.28 54.39
C GLY A 99 25.86 1.13 55.17
N HIS A 100 25.02 2.17 55.27
CA HIS A 100 23.70 2.05 55.92
C HIS A 100 22.77 1.11 55.16
N CYS A 101 22.74 1.23 53.83
CA CYS A 101 21.95 0.35 52.97
C CYS A 101 22.34 -1.13 53.12
N LEU A 102 23.64 -1.41 53.31
CA LEU A 102 24.18 -2.75 53.51
C LEU A 102 23.92 -3.31 54.91
N THR A 103 23.93 -2.47 55.95
CA THR A 103 23.88 -2.96 57.34
C THR A 103 22.47 -3.03 57.89
N ILE A 104 21.63 -2.04 57.60
CA ILE A 104 20.28 -1.91 58.20
C ILE A 104 19.21 -1.72 57.11
N GLY A 105 19.63 -1.36 55.89
CA GLY A 105 18.72 -1.10 54.77
C GLY A 105 18.41 -2.31 53.89
N LYS A 106 17.93 -2.01 52.68
CA LYS A 106 17.41 -2.99 51.70
C LYS A 106 18.45 -3.93 51.10
N HIS A 107 19.73 -3.72 51.37
CA HIS A 107 20.83 -4.54 50.83
C HIS A 107 21.50 -5.37 51.93
N ASN A 108 20.84 -5.54 53.07
CA ASN A 108 21.32 -6.39 54.15
C ASN A 108 21.43 -7.86 53.70
N GLY A 109 22.62 -8.43 53.87
CA GLY A 109 22.92 -9.81 53.47
C GLY A 109 23.14 -10.01 51.97
N HIS A 110 23.06 -8.97 51.14
CA HIS A 110 23.38 -9.11 49.71
C HIS A 110 24.90 -9.26 49.50
N PRO A 111 25.32 -10.06 48.51
CA PRO A 111 26.73 -10.16 48.14
C PRO A 111 27.23 -8.80 47.61
N ILE A 112 28.38 -8.37 48.10
CA ILE A 112 29.01 -7.11 47.74
C ILE A 112 30.36 -7.33 47.09
N ASP A 113 30.80 -6.32 46.36
CA ASP A 113 32.13 -6.23 45.78
C ASP A 113 32.66 -4.80 45.95
N ASP A 114 33.97 -4.63 45.86
CA ASP A 114 34.55 -3.29 45.76
C ASP A 114 34.26 -2.68 44.38
N LEU A 115 34.21 -1.36 44.32
CA LEU A 115 33.83 -0.65 43.10
C LEU A 115 34.77 -0.93 41.93
N TYR A 116 36.06 -1.12 42.20
CA TYR A 116 37.06 -1.31 41.16
C TYR A 116 36.94 -2.72 40.55
N SER A 117 36.82 -3.75 41.38
CA SER A 117 36.59 -5.13 40.94
C SER A 117 35.26 -5.27 40.21
N ALA A 118 34.18 -4.64 40.72
CA ALA A 118 32.88 -4.62 40.06
C ALA A 118 32.97 -3.96 38.67
N TYR A 119 33.59 -2.78 38.59
CA TYR A 119 33.81 -2.07 37.32
C TYR A 119 34.55 -2.94 36.29
N LEU A 120 35.64 -3.60 36.68
CA LEU A 120 36.41 -4.47 35.77
C LEU A 120 35.57 -5.64 35.25
N LYS A 121 34.82 -6.31 36.14
CA LYS A 121 33.94 -7.42 35.76
C LYS A 121 32.83 -6.98 34.82
N GLU A 122 32.20 -5.85 35.12
CA GLU A 122 31.11 -5.29 34.32
C GLU A 122 31.61 -4.85 32.94
N LYS A 123 32.75 -4.14 32.89
CA LYS A 123 33.44 -3.76 31.65
C LYS A 123 33.82 -4.97 30.80
N GLN A 124 34.38 -6.01 31.40
CA GLN A 124 34.78 -7.23 30.67
C GLN A 124 33.56 -8.00 30.15
N SER A 125 32.51 -8.14 30.95
CA SER A 125 31.27 -8.81 30.52
C SER A 125 30.59 -8.07 29.38
N SER A 126 30.56 -6.73 29.44
CA SER A 126 30.01 -5.88 28.39
C SER A 126 30.87 -5.95 27.13
N GLY A 127 32.20 -5.97 27.26
CA GLY A 127 33.13 -6.15 26.16
C GLY A 127 32.95 -7.47 25.42
N LYS A 128 32.78 -8.59 26.13
CA LYS A 128 32.53 -9.90 25.52
C LYS A 128 31.22 -9.96 24.73
N ILE A 129 30.15 -9.37 25.28
CA ILE A 129 28.86 -9.29 24.58
C ILE A 129 29.00 -8.40 23.34
N LEU A 130 29.72 -7.28 23.46
CA LEU A 130 29.96 -6.38 22.33
C LEU A 130 30.79 -7.06 21.23
N GLU A 131 31.84 -7.80 21.58
CA GLU A 131 32.66 -8.60 20.65
C GLU A 131 31.84 -9.71 19.96
N GLN A 132 30.96 -10.41 20.69
CA GLN A 132 30.05 -11.39 20.09
C GLN A 132 29.05 -10.74 19.11
N LEU A 133 28.66 -9.50 19.39
CA LEU A 133 27.78 -8.72 18.54
C LEU A 133 28.52 -8.00 17.41
N THR A 134 29.85 -8.02 17.36
CA THR A 134 30.62 -7.33 16.33
C THR A 134 31.35 -8.29 15.38
N ASP A 135 31.22 -7.96 14.10
CA ASP A 135 31.91 -8.45 12.92
C ASP A 135 31.52 -9.82 12.34
N LYS A 136 31.75 -10.96 13.01
CA LYS A 136 31.58 -12.26 12.33
C LYS A 136 30.11 -12.61 12.02
N HIS A 137 29.22 -12.35 12.97
CA HIS A 137 27.79 -12.65 12.79
C HIS A 137 27.16 -11.80 11.67
N TRP A 138 27.52 -10.51 11.62
CA TRP A 138 26.95 -9.60 10.65
C TRP A 138 27.46 -9.86 9.23
N ALA A 139 28.73 -10.27 9.05
CA ALA A 139 29.26 -10.63 7.74
C ALA A 139 28.45 -11.76 7.07
N ASP A 140 28.11 -12.81 7.83
CA ASP A 140 27.29 -13.92 7.33
C ASP A 140 25.86 -13.47 7.02
N VAL A 141 25.27 -12.61 7.86
CA VAL A 141 23.94 -12.03 7.62
C VAL A 141 23.93 -11.17 6.35
N TYR A 142 24.95 -10.33 6.14
CA TYR A 142 25.09 -9.54 4.91
C TYR A 142 25.25 -10.43 3.68
N LEU A 143 26.08 -11.47 3.74
CA LEU A 143 26.25 -12.42 2.64
C LEU A 143 24.95 -13.17 2.32
N LEU A 144 24.20 -13.57 3.35
CA LEU A 144 22.91 -14.23 3.17
C LEU A 144 21.89 -13.29 2.52
N ILE A 145 21.85 -12.01 2.91
CA ILE A 145 20.98 -11.00 2.29
C ILE A 145 21.31 -10.87 0.80
N GLU A 146 22.58 -10.75 0.43
CA GLU A 146 22.98 -10.63 -0.97
C GLU A 146 22.64 -11.89 -1.77
N LYS A 147 22.86 -13.08 -1.20
CA LYS A 147 22.44 -14.34 -1.82
C LYS A 147 20.94 -14.42 -2.05
N LEU A 148 20.13 -14.00 -1.08
CA LEU A 148 18.68 -13.99 -1.20
C LEU A 148 18.19 -12.96 -2.24
N LYS A 149 18.85 -11.80 -2.34
CA LYS A 149 18.55 -10.82 -3.40
C LYS A 149 18.83 -11.39 -4.79
N GLU A 150 19.97 -12.06 -4.97
CA GLU A 150 20.34 -12.68 -6.23
C GLU A 150 19.34 -13.77 -6.63
N GLN A 151 19.00 -14.68 -5.69
CA GLN A 151 18.01 -15.73 -5.93
C GLN A 151 16.62 -15.18 -6.26
N LYS A 152 16.21 -14.10 -5.58
CA LYS A 152 14.96 -13.41 -5.88
C LYS A 152 14.97 -12.84 -7.30
N SER A 153 16.02 -12.11 -7.66
CA SER A 153 16.18 -11.50 -8.99
C SER A 153 16.13 -12.56 -10.09
N GLN A 154 16.83 -13.69 -9.88
CA GLN A 154 16.82 -14.80 -10.81
C GLN A 154 15.41 -15.40 -10.99
N CYS A 155 14.69 -15.64 -9.90
CA CYS A 155 13.32 -16.15 -9.94
C CYS A 155 12.36 -15.17 -10.65
N GLU A 156 12.47 -13.87 -10.34
CA GLU A 156 11.69 -12.83 -11.00
C GLU A 156 11.94 -12.79 -12.51
N SER A 157 13.18 -12.95 -12.96
CA SER A 157 13.52 -13.01 -14.38
C SER A 157 12.84 -14.19 -15.08
N VAL A 158 12.88 -15.39 -14.50
CA VAL A 158 12.24 -16.59 -15.06
C VAL A 158 10.73 -16.38 -15.20
N ILE A 159 10.08 -15.85 -14.16
CA ILE A 159 8.65 -15.55 -14.18
C ILE A 159 8.31 -14.53 -15.27
N GLN A 160 9.15 -13.52 -15.48
CA GLN A 160 8.94 -12.53 -16.54
C GLN A 160 9.06 -13.13 -17.93
N ASP A 161 10.03 -14.03 -18.13
CA ASP A 161 10.21 -14.71 -19.42
C ASP A 161 9.05 -15.67 -19.71
N ASP A 162 8.59 -16.44 -18.73
CA ASP A 162 7.40 -17.28 -18.87
C ASP A 162 6.15 -16.47 -19.20
N LYS A 163 5.96 -15.30 -18.55
CA LYS A 163 4.86 -14.37 -18.87
C LYS A 163 4.94 -13.91 -20.33
N LYS A 164 6.12 -13.56 -20.83
CA LYS A 164 6.31 -13.16 -22.24
C LYS A 164 5.95 -14.31 -23.18
N VAL A 165 6.36 -15.54 -22.86
CA VAL A 165 6.03 -16.73 -23.65
C VAL A 165 4.52 -16.91 -23.76
N VAL A 166 3.79 -16.81 -22.64
CA VAL A 166 2.32 -16.92 -22.63
C VAL A 166 1.67 -15.84 -23.51
N VAL A 167 2.09 -14.57 -23.34
CA VAL A 167 1.57 -13.46 -24.14
C VAL A 167 1.81 -13.68 -25.63
N LEU A 168 3.02 -14.10 -26.02
CA LEU A 168 3.38 -14.38 -27.41
C LEU A 168 2.57 -15.55 -27.99
N TYR A 169 2.36 -16.61 -27.21
CA TYR A 169 1.55 -17.75 -27.62
C TYR A 169 0.12 -17.33 -27.97
N PHE A 170 -0.54 -16.59 -27.07
CA PHE A 170 -1.91 -16.13 -27.31
C PHE A 170 -2.00 -15.09 -28.43
N LYS A 171 -1.00 -14.21 -28.56
CA LYS A 171 -0.92 -13.28 -29.69
C LYS A 171 -0.89 -14.02 -31.03
N LYS A 172 -0.01 -15.02 -31.16
CA LYS A 172 0.09 -15.85 -32.37
C LYS A 172 -1.20 -16.61 -32.68
N LEU A 173 -1.85 -17.13 -31.64
CA LEU A 173 -3.14 -17.81 -31.79
C LEU A 173 -4.23 -16.87 -32.31
N SER A 174 -4.34 -15.67 -31.73
CA SER A 174 -5.30 -14.64 -32.17
C SER A 174 -5.04 -14.19 -33.60
N GLU A 175 -3.78 -13.94 -33.98
CA GLU A 175 -3.40 -13.59 -35.35
C GLU A 175 -3.79 -14.69 -36.34
N THR A 176 -3.52 -15.95 -35.99
CA THR A 176 -3.89 -17.10 -36.84
C THR A 176 -5.41 -17.19 -37.01
N LEU A 177 -6.16 -16.99 -35.94
CA LEU A 177 -7.62 -17.04 -35.97
C LEU A 177 -8.21 -15.91 -36.80
N GLU A 178 -7.72 -14.68 -36.65
CA GLU A 178 -8.19 -13.53 -37.42
C GLU A 178 -7.85 -13.69 -38.90
N ASN A 179 -6.65 -14.19 -39.23
CA ASN A 179 -6.28 -14.48 -40.62
C ASN A 179 -7.22 -15.53 -41.25
N LYS A 180 -7.57 -16.59 -40.52
CA LYS A 180 -8.53 -17.60 -41.01
C LYS A 180 -9.93 -17.03 -41.18
N LYS A 181 -10.40 -16.22 -40.24
CA LYS A 181 -11.69 -15.52 -40.33
C LYS A 181 -11.73 -14.63 -41.57
N GLN A 182 -10.70 -13.82 -41.79
CA GLN A 182 -10.63 -12.93 -42.95
C GLN A 182 -10.62 -13.71 -44.27
N ALA A 183 -9.89 -14.82 -44.34
CA ALA A 183 -9.86 -15.66 -45.53
C ALA A 183 -11.25 -16.26 -45.87
N LEU A 184 -12.00 -16.69 -44.85
CA LEU A 184 -13.36 -17.21 -45.05
C LEU A 184 -14.33 -16.13 -45.52
N LEU A 185 -14.26 -14.93 -44.93
CA LEU A 185 -15.09 -13.80 -45.36
C LEU A 185 -14.79 -13.43 -46.81
N SER A 186 -13.51 -13.32 -47.18
CA SER A 186 -13.14 -13.02 -48.57
C SER A 186 -13.57 -14.12 -49.55
N ALA A 187 -13.57 -15.39 -49.15
CA ALA A 187 -14.12 -16.46 -49.99
C ALA A 187 -15.63 -16.35 -50.19
N LEU A 188 -16.38 -15.93 -49.16
CA LEU A 188 -17.82 -15.68 -49.28
C LEU A 188 -18.12 -14.47 -50.16
N ASP A 189 -17.36 -13.38 -50.01
CA ASP A 189 -17.48 -12.19 -50.86
C ASP A 189 -17.21 -12.54 -52.33
N GLU A 190 -16.25 -13.42 -52.59
CA GLU A 190 -15.96 -13.91 -53.94
C GLU A 190 -17.12 -14.69 -54.54
N ILE A 191 -17.70 -15.62 -53.78
CA ILE A 191 -18.88 -16.37 -54.22
C ILE A 191 -20.04 -15.42 -54.49
N ASN A 192 -20.27 -14.45 -53.59
CA ASN A 192 -21.34 -13.47 -53.78
C ASN A 192 -21.12 -12.63 -55.04
N ARG A 193 -19.88 -12.22 -55.32
CA ARG A 193 -19.53 -11.53 -56.56
C ARG A 193 -19.82 -12.38 -57.79
N GLN A 194 -19.45 -13.66 -57.78
CA GLN A 194 -19.72 -14.58 -58.90
C GLN A 194 -21.23 -14.75 -59.15
N VAL A 195 -22.02 -14.86 -58.08
CA VAL A 195 -23.49 -14.91 -58.18
C VAL A 195 -24.04 -13.63 -58.81
N LEU A 196 -23.59 -12.45 -58.37
CA LEU A 196 -24.04 -11.19 -58.96
C LEU A 196 -23.66 -11.09 -60.45
N GLU A 197 -22.43 -11.45 -60.80
CA GLU A 197 -21.94 -11.42 -62.19
C GLU A 197 -22.71 -12.38 -63.12
N GLU A 198 -23.15 -13.55 -62.62
CA GLU A 198 -23.93 -14.52 -63.40
C GLU A 198 -25.41 -14.13 -63.51
N TYR A 199 -26.03 -13.70 -62.41
CA TYR A 199 -27.48 -13.51 -62.36
C TYR A 199 -27.94 -12.10 -62.76
N ASP A 200 -27.17 -11.04 -62.48
CA ASP A 200 -27.60 -9.66 -62.79
C ASP A 200 -27.86 -9.44 -64.30
N PRO A 201 -27.00 -9.91 -65.23
CA PRO A 201 -27.27 -9.75 -66.66
C PRO A 201 -28.52 -10.50 -67.12
N LEU A 202 -28.79 -11.69 -66.55
CA LEU A 202 -29.99 -12.47 -66.86
C LEU A 202 -31.25 -11.75 -66.39
N ILE A 203 -31.22 -11.22 -65.15
CA ILE A 203 -32.32 -10.42 -64.60
C ILE A 203 -32.57 -9.20 -65.49
N GLU A 204 -31.52 -8.50 -65.90
CA GLU A 204 -31.63 -7.29 -66.71
C GLU A 204 -32.17 -7.58 -68.13
N ASN A 205 -31.74 -8.69 -68.74
CA ASN A 205 -32.27 -9.12 -70.03
C ASN A 205 -33.75 -9.50 -69.94
N LEU A 206 -34.16 -10.22 -68.90
CA LEU A 206 -35.57 -10.58 -68.69
C LEU A 206 -36.45 -9.35 -68.43
N LYS A 207 -35.92 -8.34 -67.73
CA LYS A 207 -36.61 -7.04 -67.58
C LYS A 207 -36.83 -6.37 -68.93
N LYS A 208 -35.80 -6.26 -69.76
CA LYS A 208 -35.92 -5.67 -71.11
C LYS A 208 -36.94 -6.40 -71.99
N MET A 209 -36.89 -7.73 -72.02
CA MET A 209 -37.87 -8.54 -72.77
C MET A 209 -39.30 -8.30 -72.30
N ARG A 210 -39.50 -8.16 -70.98
CA ARG A 210 -40.82 -7.83 -70.40
C ARG A 210 -41.30 -6.46 -70.83
N GLU A 211 -40.42 -5.45 -70.83
CA GLU A 211 -40.74 -4.10 -71.29
C GLU A 211 -41.14 -4.08 -72.77
N GLU A 212 -40.39 -4.77 -73.62
CA GLU A 212 -40.70 -4.90 -75.04
C GLU A 212 -42.05 -5.60 -75.28
N HIS A 213 -42.32 -6.70 -74.59
CA HIS A 213 -43.61 -7.39 -74.67
C HIS A 213 -44.77 -6.50 -74.22
N THR A 214 -44.58 -5.74 -73.14
CA THR A 214 -45.57 -4.79 -72.63
C THR A 214 -45.86 -3.71 -73.67
N ARG A 215 -44.83 -3.14 -74.29
CA ARG A 215 -44.96 -2.17 -75.39
C ARG A 215 -45.68 -2.75 -76.60
N GLY A 216 -45.35 -3.98 -76.99
CA GLY A 216 -46.03 -4.69 -78.08
C GLY A 216 -47.52 -4.90 -77.80
N ASN A 217 -47.89 -5.29 -76.58
CA ASN A 217 -49.29 -5.45 -76.18
C ASN A 217 -50.07 -4.14 -76.24
N ILE A 218 -49.45 -3.02 -75.85
CA ILE A 218 -50.06 -1.68 -75.96
C ILE A 218 -50.33 -1.33 -77.43
N LEU A 219 -49.33 -1.46 -78.31
CA LEU A 219 -49.48 -1.20 -79.74
C LEU A 219 -50.53 -2.12 -80.39
N HIS A 220 -50.57 -3.39 -80.01
CA HIS A 220 -51.60 -4.32 -80.47
C HIS A 220 -53.00 -3.89 -80.01
N ALA A 221 -53.15 -3.45 -78.76
CA ALA A 221 -54.42 -2.92 -78.27
C ALA A 221 -54.86 -1.67 -79.06
N GLU A 222 -53.95 -0.73 -79.31
CA GLU A 222 -54.19 0.48 -80.12
C GLU A 222 -54.60 0.14 -81.55
N PHE A 223 -53.88 -0.78 -82.21
CA PHE A 223 -54.20 -1.22 -83.57
C PHE A 223 -55.56 -1.93 -83.62
N SER A 224 -55.87 -2.78 -82.63
CA SER A 224 -57.16 -3.46 -82.54
C SER A 224 -58.31 -2.47 -82.38
N ALA A 225 -58.12 -1.41 -81.59
CA ALA A 225 -59.10 -0.34 -81.41
C ALA A 225 -59.32 0.45 -82.72
N SER A 226 -58.23 0.80 -83.41
CA SER A 226 -58.27 1.48 -84.71
C SER A 226 -58.96 0.63 -85.78
N TYR A 227 -58.65 -0.67 -85.84
CA TYR A 227 -59.27 -1.61 -86.77
C TYR A 227 -60.77 -1.81 -86.49
N ALA A 228 -61.16 -1.90 -85.21
CA ALA A 228 -62.58 -1.93 -84.82
C ALA A 228 -63.31 -0.66 -85.25
N GLN A 229 -62.68 0.52 -85.10
CA GLN A 229 -63.21 1.80 -85.57
C GLN A 229 -63.43 1.82 -87.09
N ILE A 230 -62.46 1.32 -87.86
CA ILE A 230 -62.56 1.23 -89.34
C ILE A 230 -63.68 0.26 -89.74
N ARG A 231 -63.77 -0.93 -89.13
CA ARG A 231 -64.87 -1.87 -89.43
C ARG A 231 -66.25 -1.26 -89.11
N TYR A 232 -66.35 -0.50 -88.03
CA TYR A 232 -67.58 0.22 -87.69
C TYR A 232 -67.94 1.24 -88.78
N LEU A 233 -66.98 2.06 -89.23
CA LEU A 233 -67.20 3.01 -90.33
C LEU A 233 -67.58 2.33 -91.65
N PHE A 234 -66.95 1.21 -92.01
CA PHE A 234 -67.34 0.42 -93.20
C PHE A 234 -68.75 -0.18 -93.09
N SER A 235 -69.20 -0.55 -91.90
CA SER A 235 -70.58 -1.01 -91.71
C SER A 235 -71.61 0.10 -91.92
N LEU A 236 -71.21 1.36 -91.74
CA LEU A 236 -72.05 2.53 -92.01
C LEU A 236 -72.04 2.93 -93.49
N THR A 237 -70.98 2.63 -94.25
CA THR A 237 -70.84 2.99 -95.67
C THR A 237 -71.13 1.85 -96.66
N GLY A 238 -71.10 0.59 -96.22
CA GLY A 238 -71.32 -0.62 -97.03
C GLY A 238 -72.76 -0.87 -97.49
N ASN A 239 -73.68 0.06 -97.25
CA ASN A 239 -75.07 0.05 -97.75
C ASN A 239 -75.24 0.88 -99.04
N LEU A 240 -74.27 0.87 -99.95
CA LEU A 240 -74.34 1.61 -101.22
C LEU A 240 -73.81 0.83 -102.44
N HIS A 241 -74.00 -0.49 -102.47
CA HIS A 241 -73.88 -1.27 -103.72
C HIS A 241 -75.07 -2.23 -103.89
N HIS A 242 -76.27 -1.65 -104.03
CA HIS A 242 -77.37 -2.25 -104.78
C HIS A 242 -78.36 -1.12 -105.17
N PHE A 243 -78.21 -0.58 -106.38
CA PHE A 243 -79.26 0.16 -107.10
C PHE A 243 -78.93 0.15 -108.60
N LEU A 244 -79.04 -1.03 -109.22
CA LEU A 244 -79.65 -1.18 -110.53
C LEU A 244 -80.69 -2.30 -110.39
N GLU A 245 -81.91 -1.93 -110.77
CA GLU A 245 -83.22 -2.60 -110.61
C GLU A 245 -83.92 -2.44 -109.25
#